data_AF-A0A534YEJ3-F1
#
_entry.id   AF-A0A534YEJ3-F1
#
_cell.length_a   1.000
_cell.length_b   1.000
_cell.length_c   1.000
_cell.angle_alpha   90.00
_cell.angle_beta   90.00
_cell.angle_gamma   90.00
#
_symmetry.space_group_name_H-M   'P 1'
#
loop_
_entity.id
_entity.type
_entity.pdbx_description
1 polymer ?
#
loop_
_entity_poly.entity_id
_entity_poly.type
_entity_poly.pdbx_seq_one_letter_code
_entity_poly.pdbx_strand_id
1 'polypeptide(L)'
;MIESEEHPEEFRLMEKRPTRTELRSQVDAFAAHCRAHGLSVTSQRLAIFEALAASREHPSAEQIHKAVRRRIPTLSLATVYKNLEALRAIGAVADVNPLHEQGRYEAALPGTGAGRPHHHLVCVQCKDVRDLHDPGLEGLQVSDLQGFEVRALKVQVEGICPRCAAIGAPRVALRPPRA
;
A
#
# COMPACT_ATOMS: atom_id res chain seq x y z
N MET A 1 17.17 31.26 -21.03
CA MET A 1 17.86 30.00 -21.29
C MET A 1 18.38 29.51 -19.95
N ILE A 2 17.57 28.74 -19.25
CA ILE A 2 18.02 27.98 -18.07
C ILE A 2 17.74 26.55 -18.50
N GLU A 3 18.80 25.86 -18.88
CA GLU A 3 18.77 24.43 -19.18
C GLU A 3 18.45 23.72 -17.87
N SER A 4 17.19 23.34 -17.71
CA SER A 4 16.76 22.38 -16.71
C SER A 4 17.27 21.02 -17.16
N GLU A 5 18.46 20.66 -16.68
CA GLU A 5 18.97 19.29 -16.74
C GLU A 5 17.98 18.38 -16.02
N GLU A 6 17.11 17.76 -16.80
CA GLU A 6 16.31 16.62 -16.38
C GLU A 6 17.26 15.57 -15.81
N HIS A 7 17.10 15.22 -14.54
CA HIS A 7 17.82 14.13 -13.88
C HIS A 7 16.92 12.88 -13.82
N PRO A 8 16.78 12.11 -14.91
CA PRO A 8 15.97 10.87 -14.94
C PRO A 8 16.51 9.75 -14.04
N GLU A 9 17.70 9.90 -13.47
CA GLU A 9 18.35 8.89 -12.61
C GLU A 9 17.78 8.87 -11.18
N GLU A 10 17.28 9.99 -10.64
CA GLU A 10 16.63 10.02 -9.30
C GLU A 10 15.30 9.28 -9.29
N PHE A 11 14.59 9.26 -10.43
CA PHE A 11 13.33 8.56 -10.62
C PHE A 11 13.44 7.04 -10.39
N ARG A 12 14.64 6.48 -10.60
CA ARG A 12 14.92 5.03 -10.50
C ARG A 12 15.21 4.54 -9.07
N LEU A 13 15.29 5.45 -8.09
CA LEU A 13 15.60 5.11 -6.70
C LEU A 13 14.38 4.72 -5.87
N MET A 14 13.17 5.16 -6.23
CA MET A 14 11.96 4.93 -5.44
C MET A 14 11.18 3.67 -5.83
N GLU A 15 11.58 3.02 -6.94
CA GLU A 15 10.96 1.79 -7.46
C GLU A 15 11.56 0.49 -6.92
N LYS A 16 12.53 0.53 -6.00
CA LYS A 16 13.21 -0.71 -5.59
C LYS A 16 12.41 -1.39 -4.50
N ARG A 17 12.07 -2.67 -4.73
CA ARG A 17 11.70 -3.60 -3.66
C ARG A 17 12.73 -3.36 -2.56
N PRO A 18 12.31 -3.22 -1.29
CA PRO A 18 13.27 -2.96 -0.25
C PRO A 18 14.35 -4.03 -0.35
N THR A 19 15.59 -3.57 -0.41
CA THR A 19 16.75 -4.44 -0.34
C THR A 19 16.61 -5.32 0.90
N ARG A 20 17.28 -6.46 0.91
CA ARG A 20 17.24 -7.37 2.06
C ARG A 20 17.62 -6.66 3.37
N THR A 21 18.53 -5.68 3.29
CA THR A 21 18.96 -4.84 4.41
C THR A 21 17.85 -3.88 4.86
N GLU A 22 17.21 -3.16 3.94
CA GLU A 22 16.10 -2.26 4.25
C GLU A 22 14.90 -3.01 4.82
N LEU A 23 14.53 -4.15 4.22
CA LEU A 23 13.43 -4.98 4.71
C LEU A 23 13.72 -5.49 6.13
N ARG A 24 14.96 -5.91 6.41
CA ARG A 24 15.36 -6.31 7.77
C ARG A 24 15.22 -5.15 8.75
N SER A 25 15.72 -3.96 8.38
CA SER A 25 15.61 -2.76 9.20
C SER A 25 14.14 -2.39 9.49
N GLN A 26 13.26 -2.47 8.49
CA GLN A 26 11.82 -2.25 8.67
C GLN A 26 11.18 -3.27 9.62
N VAL A 27 11.56 -4.55 9.53
CA VAL A 27 11.06 -5.60 10.44
C VAL A 27 11.56 -5.40 11.87
N ASP A 28 12.81 -4.95 12.04
CA ASP A 28 13.36 -4.65 13.37
C ASP A 28 12.68 -3.41 13.99
N ALA A 29 12.46 -2.37 13.19
CA ALA A 29 11.69 -1.19 13.58
C ALA A 29 10.24 -1.55 13.93
N PHE A 30 9.60 -2.41 13.15
CA PHE A 30 8.27 -2.96 13.45
C PHE A 30 8.22 -3.67 14.81
N ALA A 31 9.22 -4.50 15.10
CA ALA A 31 9.29 -5.19 16.38
C ALA A 31 9.46 -4.20 17.55
N ALA A 32 10.25 -3.15 17.37
CA ALA A 32 10.36 -2.07 18.36
C ALA A 32 9.03 -1.31 18.54
N HIS A 33 8.36 -0.98 17.43
CA HIS A 33 7.06 -0.31 17.42
C HIS A 33 5.98 -1.12 18.16
N CYS A 34 5.89 -2.42 17.88
CA CYS A 34 4.99 -3.32 18.61
C CYS A 34 5.25 -3.27 20.13
N ARG A 35 6.52 -3.35 20.57
CA ARG A 35 6.87 -3.29 21.99
C ARG A 35 6.50 -1.94 22.62
N ALA A 36 6.75 -0.84 21.92
CA ALA A 36 6.40 0.51 22.39
C ALA A 36 4.89 0.68 22.60
N HIS A 37 4.07 -0.02 21.82
CA HIS A 37 2.61 -0.01 21.93
C HIS A 37 2.03 -1.18 22.76
N GLY A 38 2.87 -1.92 23.51
CA GLY A 38 2.42 -3.03 24.36
C GLY A 38 1.92 -4.27 23.60
N LEU A 39 2.18 -4.34 22.29
CA LEU A 39 1.76 -5.45 21.44
C LEU A 39 2.86 -6.52 21.36
N SER A 40 2.52 -7.77 21.67
CA SER A 40 3.50 -8.87 21.63
C SER A 40 4.09 -9.10 20.23
N VAL A 41 5.40 -9.29 20.13
CA VAL A 41 6.07 -9.58 18.86
C VAL A 41 6.01 -11.08 18.58
N THR A 42 5.00 -11.52 17.83
CA THR A 42 4.81 -12.94 17.47
C THR A 42 5.37 -13.24 16.07
N SER A 43 5.71 -14.50 15.81
CA SER A 43 6.15 -14.94 14.47
C SER A 43 5.10 -14.67 13.38
N GLN A 44 3.81 -14.73 13.73
CA GLN A 44 2.71 -14.41 12.82
C GLN A 44 2.70 -12.92 12.45
N ARG A 45 2.82 -12.02 13.44
CA ARG A 45 2.87 -10.56 13.20
C ARG A 45 4.08 -10.18 12.36
N LEU A 46 5.25 -10.73 12.68
CA LEU A 46 6.46 -10.51 11.90
C LEU A 46 6.29 -10.98 10.46
N ALA A 47 5.76 -12.18 10.23
CA ALA A 47 5.58 -12.69 8.88
C ALA A 47 4.52 -11.93 8.07
N ILE A 48 3.44 -11.47 8.71
CA ILE A 48 2.41 -10.63 8.07
C ILE A 48 3.00 -9.28 7.70
N PHE A 49 3.68 -8.61 8.63
CA PHE A 49 4.31 -7.31 8.37
C PHE A 49 5.39 -7.41 7.29
N GLU A 50 6.26 -8.42 7.36
CA GLU A 50 7.30 -8.65 6.34
C GLU A 50 6.69 -8.89 4.95
N ALA A 51 5.57 -9.62 4.87
CA ALA A 51 4.88 -9.84 3.59
C ALA A 51 4.30 -8.54 3.01
N LEU A 52 3.80 -7.64 3.85
CA LEU A 52 3.34 -6.31 3.44
C LEU A 52 4.51 -5.41 3.03
N ALA A 53 5.54 -5.31 3.87
CA ALA A 53 6.71 -4.48 3.64
C ALA A 53 7.50 -4.88 2.37
N ALA A 54 7.51 -6.17 2.02
CA ALA A 54 8.15 -6.65 0.79
C ALA A 54 7.29 -6.53 -0.48
N SER A 55 6.02 -6.16 -0.34
CA SER A 55 5.06 -6.03 -1.45
C SER A 55 5.20 -4.68 -2.14
N ARG A 56 5.07 -4.67 -3.47
CA ARG A 56 4.87 -3.46 -4.29
C ARG A 56 3.42 -3.30 -4.74
N GLU A 57 2.59 -4.27 -4.36
CA GLU A 57 1.15 -4.24 -4.53
C GLU A 57 0.53 -4.04 -3.14
N HIS A 58 -0.76 -3.74 -3.12
CA HIS A 58 -1.52 -3.66 -1.88
C HIS A 58 -2.36 -4.93 -1.73
N PRO A 59 -1.82 -5.99 -1.11
CA PRO A 59 -2.50 -7.29 -1.09
C PRO A 59 -3.77 -7.24 -0.23
N SER A 60 -4.73 -8.10 -0.57
CA SER A 60 -5.86 -8.41 0.32
C SER A 60 -5.41 -9.32 1.46
N ALA A 61 -6.26 -9.49 2.47
CA ALA A 61 -6.02 -10.43 3.56
C ALA A 61 -5.80 -11.87 3.05
N GLU A 62 -6.51 -12.29 2.00
CA GLU A 62 -6.38 -13.60 1.37
C GLU A 62 -5.02 -13.76 0.65
N GLN A 63 -4.54 -12.70 -0.01
CA GLN A 63 -3.22 -12.71 -0.64
C GLN A 63 -2.11 -12.76 0.41
N ILE A 64 -2.23 -12.00 1.51
CA ILE A 64 -1.31 -12.05 2.66
C ILE A 64 -1.33 -13.46 3.27
N HIS A 65 -2.52 -14.02 3.50
CA HIS A 65 -2.67 -15.38 4.01
C HIS A 65 -1.96 -16.40 3.13
N LYS A 66 -2.20 -16.36 1.82
CA LYS A 66 -1.54 -17.26 0.85
C LYS A 66 -0.02 -17.12 0.86
N ALA A 67 0.50 -15.90 0.99
CA ALA A 67 1.93 -15.64 1.05
C ALA A 67 2.55 -16.17 2.35
N VAL A 68 1.95 -15.87 3.49
CA VAL A 68 2.47 -16.23 4.82
C VAL A 68 2.32 -17.72 5.11
N ARG A 69 1.27 -18.38 4.62
CA ARG A 69 1.00 -19.80 4.85
C ARG A 69 2.13 -20.72 4.38
N ARG A 70 2.95 -20.27 3.42
CA ARG A 70 4.16 -20.99 2.99
C ARG A 70 5.20 -21.12 4.12
N ARG A 71 5.26 -20.15 5.03
CA ARG A 71 6.15 -20.12 6.20
C ARG A 71 5.46 -20.60 7.47
N ILE A 72 4.15 -20.35 7.61
CA ILE A 72 3.35 -20.71 8.78
C ILE A 72 2.10 -21.48 8.30
N PRO A 73 2.20 -22.80 8.03
CA PRO A 73 1.12 -23.59 7.45
C PRO A 73 -0.18 -23.62 8.28
N THR A 74 -0.04 -23.44 9.60
CA THR A 74 -1.13 -23.43 10.58
C THR A 74 -1.86 -22.09 10.69
N LEU A 75 -1.39 -21.04 10.00
CA LEU A 75 -2.03 -19.73 10.04
C LEU A 75 -3.40 -19.78 9.36
N SER A 76 -4.45 -19.39 10.10
CA SER A 76 -5.79 -19.24 9.57
C SER A 76 -6.00 -17.84 8.96
N LEU A 77 -6.95 -17.72 8.03
CA LEU A 77 -7.35 -16.42 7.48
C LEU A 77 -7.93 -15.50 8.57
N ALA A 78 -8.71 -16.04 9.51
CA ALA A 78 -9.22 -15.29 10.65
C ALA A 78 -8.10 -14.71 11.52
N THR A 79 -6.98 -15.44 11.66
CA THR A 79 -5.79 -14.94 12.37
C THR A 79 -5.11 -13.81 11.62
N VAL A 80 -5.12 -13.82 10.28
CA VAL A 80 -4.61 -12.70 9.47
C VAL A 80 -5.43 -11.45 9.74
N TYR A 81 -6.76 -11.52 9.64
CA TYR A 81 -7.65 -10.39 9.93
C TYR A 81 -7.44 -9.82 11.35
N LYS A 82 -7.39 -10.68 12.38
CA LYS A 82 -7.14 -10.25 13.77
C LYS A 82 -5.79 -9.53 13.93
N ASN A 83 -4.76 -9.98 13.22
CA ASN A 83 -3.47 -9.32 13.26
C ASN A 83 -3.48 -7.99 12.49
N LEU A 84 -4.08 -7.95 11.30
CA LEU A 84 -4.22 -6.70 10.55
C LEU A 84 -4.94 -5.62 11.36
N GLU A 85 -6.01 -5.99 12.06
CA GLU A 85 -6.73 -5.07 12.95
C GLU A 85 -5.84 -4.57 14.10
N ALA A 86 -5.13 -5.48 14.79
CA ALA A 86 -4.23 -5.10 15.87
C ALA A 86 -3.06 -4.22 15.39
N LEU A 87 -2.53 -4.49 14.20
CA LEU A 87 -1.45 -3.71 13.60
C LEU A 87 -1.93 -2.34 13.13
N ARG A 88 -3.14 -2.25 12.60
CA ARG A 88 -3.79 -0.99 12.25
C ARG A 88 -4.03 -0.11 13.48
N ALA A 89 -4.48 -0.70 14.59
CA ALA A 89 -4.71 0.02 15.83
C ALA A 89 -3.45 0.73 16.37
N ILE A 90 -2.26 0.19 16.09
CA ILE A 90 -0.98 0.81 16.44
C ILE A 90 -0.35 1.60 15.28
N GLY A 91 -1.03 1.72 14.15
CA GLY A 91 -0.52 2.44 12.97
C GLY A 91 0.62 1.74 12.22
N ALA A 92 0.82 0.43 12.43
CA ALA A 92 1.84 -0.37 11.74
C ALA A 92 1.39 -0.85 10.33
N VAL A 93 0.10 -0.78 10.05
CA VAL A 93 -0.55 -1.17 8.80
C VAL A 93 -1.65 -0.16 8.48
N ALA A 94 -1.82 0.17 7.21
CA ALA A 94 -2.88 1.07 6.75
C ALA A 94 -3.79 0.42 5.70
N ASP A 95 -5.03 0.88 5.64
CA ASP A 95 -5.93 0.60 4.53
C ASP A 95 -5.65 1.56 3.38
N VAL A 96 -5.42 0.99 2.22
CA VAL A 96 -5.08 1.71 1.00
C VAL A 96 -6.34 2.22 0.31
N ASN A 97 -7.40 1.42 0.38
CA ASN A 97 -8.66 1.72 -0.29
C ASN A 97 -9.88 1.37 0.58
N PRO A 98 -10.18 2.20 1.60
CA PRO A 98 -11.26 1.94 2.54
C PRO A 98 -12.66 2.03 1.91
N LEU A 99 -12.78 2.62 0.72
CA LEU A 99 -14.05 2.81 0.02
C LEU A 99 -14.46 1.61 -0.86
N HIS A 100 -13.60 0.59 -1.00
CA HIS A 100 -13.89 -0.61 -1.78
C HIS A 100 -14.21 -1.79 -0.85
N GLU A 101 -15.11 -2.68 -1.28
CA GLU A 101 -15.60 -3.81 -0.48
C GLU A 101 -14.50 -4.81 -0.08
N GLN A 102 -13.36 -4.81 -0.79
CA GLN A 102 -12.20 -5.64 -0.47
C GLN A 102 -11.08 -4.78 0.11
N GLY A 103 -10.79 -4.97 1.40
CA GLY A 103 -9.69 -4.30 2.10
C GLY A 103 -8.34 -4.60 1.47
N ARG A 104 -7.60 -3.53 1.19
CA ARG A 104 -6.25 -3.54 0.61
C ARG A 104 -5.31 -2.93 1.63
N TYR A 105 -4.22 -3.63 1.94
CA TYR A 105 -3.35 -3.29 3.06
C TYR A 105 -1.96 -2.92 2.59
N GLU A 106 -1.35 -1.98 3.30
CA GLU A 106 0.06 -1.61 3.14
C GLU A 106 0.77 -1.61 4.50
N ALA A 107 2.08 -1.81 4.50
CA ALA A 107 2.89 -1.58 5.69
C ALA A 107 3.03 -0.08 5.93
N ALA A 108 2.69 0.38 7.13
CA ALA A 108 2.82 1.78 7.53
C ALA A 108 3.75 1.85 8.72
N LEU A 109 4.93 2.44 8.56
CA LEU A 109 5.80 2.72 9.71
C LEU A 109 6.44 4.09 9.53
N PRO A 110 6.09 5.05 10.41
CA PRO A 110 6.73 6.35 10.41
C PRO A 110 8.25 6.22 10.51
N GLY A 111 8.97 6.97 9.67
CA GLY A 111 10.43 7.02 9.71
C GLY A 111 11.18 5.85 9.06
N THR A 112 10.49 4.80 8.58
CA THR A 112 11.16 3.65 7.92
C THR A 112 11.00 3.63 6.39
N GLY A 113 10.33 4.65 5.85
CA GLY A 113 9.95 4.73 4.44
C GLY A 113 8.81 3.79 4.02
N ALA A 114 8.26 2.98 4.94
CA ALA A 114 7.11 2.13 4.68
C ALA A 114 5.82 2.95 4.78
N GLY A 115 4.96 2.87 3.76
CA GLY A 115 3.68 3.59 3.72
C GLY A 115 3.84 5.09 3.52
N ARG A 116 4.88 5.52 2.78
CA ARG A 116 4.99 6.92 2.33
C ARG A 116 3.73 7.31 1.57
N PRO A 117 3.19 8.53 1.73
CA PRO A 117 2.04 8.97 0.96
C PRO A 117 2.31 8.81 -0.54
N HIS A 118 1.39 8.14 -1.24
CA HIS A 118 1.42 7.95 -2.68
C HIS A 118 -0.02 7.92 -3.23
N HIS A 119 -0.13 7.97 -4.55
CA HIS A 119 -1.40 7.89 -5.26
C HIS A 119 -1.64 6.47 -5.75
N HIS A 120 -2.87 6.15 -6.15
CA HIS A 120 -3.24 4.77 -6.49
C HIS A 120 -3.87 4.65 -7.87
N LEU A 121 -3.51 3.58 -8.59
CA LEU A 121 -4.26 3.02 -9.71
C LEU A 121 -5.09 1.85 -9.21
N VAL A 122 -6.42 1.90 -9.40
CA VAL A 122 -7.35 0.86 -8.95
C VAL A 122 -8.05 0.21 -10.14
N CYS A 123 -7.92 -1.11 -10.25
CA CYS A 123 -8.64 -1.87 -11.26
C CYS A 123 -10.10 -2.05 -10.86
N VAL A 124 -11.04 -1.54 -11.66
CA VAL A 124 -12.47 -1.63 -11.32
C VAL A 124 -13.03 -3.07 -11.40
N GLN A 125 -12.34 -3.97 -12.13
CA GLN A 125 -12.76 -5.36 -12.32
C GLN A 125 -12.29 -6.30 -11.20
N CYS A 126 -10.99 -6.33 -10.91
CA CYS A 126 -10.43 -7.25 -9.89
C CYS A 126 -9.99 -6.55 -8.60
N LYS A 127 -10.16 -5.23 -8.51
CA LYS A 127 -9.78 -4.42 -7.35
C LYS A 127 -8.29 -4.45 -7.01
N ASP A 128 -7.44 -4.83 -7.98
CA ASP A 128 -5.99 -4.71 -7.90
C ASP A 128 -5.62 -3.23 -7.71
N VAL A 129 -4.70 -2.96 -6.78
CA VAL A 129 -4.25 -1.60 -6.48
C VAL A 129 -2.73 -1.53 -6.63
N ARG A 130 -2.27 -0.50 -7.33
CA ARG A 130 -0.86 -0.24 -7.61
C ARG A 130 -0.55 1.22 -7.32
N ASP A 131 0.71 1.48 -7.01
CA ASP A 131 1.18 2.84 -6.80
C ASP A 131 1.15 3.61 -8.12
N LEU A 132 0.63 4.84 -8.05
CA LEU A 132 0.70 5.83 -9.11
C LEU A 132 1.73 6.86 -8.70
N HIS A 133 2.80 6.96 -9.48
CA HIS A 133 3.78 8.02 -9.36
C HIS A 133 3.70 8.89 -10.60
N ASP A 134 3.42 10.16 -10.38
CA ASP A 134 3.41 11.19 -11.40
C ASP A 134 3.86 12.49 -10.74
N PRO A 135 4.99 13.09 -11.16
CA PRO A 135 5.49 14.34 -10.60
C PRO A 135 4.47 15.48 -10.63
N GLY A 136 3.54 15.47 -11.59
CA GLY A 136 2.45 16.43 -11.68
C GLY A 136 1.45 16.33 -10.53
N LEU A 137 1.40 15.20 -9.82
CA LEU A 137 0.51 15.01 -8.68
C LEU A 137 1.15 15.42 -7.34
N GLU A 138 2.48 15.39 -7.22
CA GLU A 138 3.19 15.73 -5.97
C GLU A 138 2.98 17.19 -5.55
N GLY A 139 2.79 18.08 -6.52
CA GLY A 139 2.51 19.50 -6.31
C GLY A 139 1.03 19.89 -6.35
N LEU A 140 0.11 18.92 -6.49
CA LEU A 140 -1.30 19.20 -6.73
C LEU A 140 -1.91 20.04 -5.60
N GLN A 141 -2.35 21.25 -5.94
CA GLN A 141 -3.03 22.16 -5.01
C GLN A 141 -4.54 22.08 -5.23
N VAL A 142 -5.29 21.93 -4.15
CA VAL A 142 -6.76 22.04 -4.17
C VAL A 142 -7.13 23.41 -3.65
N SER A 143 -7.69 24.27 -4.52
CA SER A 143 -7.96 25.67 -4.23
C SER A 143 -9.25 25.91 -3.44
N ASP A 144 -10.25 25.05 -3.59
CA ASP A 144 -11.50 25.11 -2.84
C ASP A 144 -11.60 23.95 -1.85
N LEU A 145 -11.26 24.24 -0.60
CA LEU A 145 -11.31 23.28 0.50
C LEU A 145 -12.60 23.38 1.32
N GLN A 146 -13.51 24.31 0.98
CA GLN A 146 -14.82 24.47 1.64
C GLN A 146 -14.78 24.45 3.18
N GLY A 147 -13.70 24.98 3.78
CA GLY A 147 -13.51 25.05 5.23
C GLY A 147 -13.02 23.76 5.90
N PHE A 148 -12.63 22.73 5.15
CA PHE A 148 -12.07 21.50 5.71
C PHE A 148 -10.64 21.72 6.26
N GLU A 149 -10.37 21.18 7.46
CA GLU A 149 -9.01 21.00 7.96
C GLU A 149 -8.37 19.79 7.26
N VAL A 150 -7.64 20.06 6.18
CA VAL A 150 -7.04 19.01 5.34
C VAL A 150 -5.94 18.28 6.10
N ARG A 151 -6.08 16.96 6.24
CA ARG A 151 -5.08 16.07 6.84
C ARG A 151 -4.21 15.35 5.82
N ALA A 152 -4.74 15.10 4.62
CA ALA A 152 -4.05 14.44 3.54
C ALA A 152 -4.74 14.71 2.20
N LEU A 153 -3.96 14.77 1.12
CA LEU A 153 -4.44 14.71 -0.25
C LEU A 153 -4.07 13.35 -0.84
N LYS A 154 -5.04 12.61 -1.37
CA LYS A 154 -4.83 11.31 -2.03
C LYS A 154 -5.56 11.31 -3.37
N VAL A 155 -4.83 10.99 -4.44
CA VAL A 155 -5.39 10.81 -5.79
C VAL A 155 -5.57 9.31 -6.05
N GLN A 156 -6.73 8.95 -6.58
CA GLN A 156 -7.04 7.60 -7.05
C GLN A 156 -7.51 7.68 -8.50
N VAL A 157 -6.90 6.87 -9.35
CA VAL A 157 -7.27 6.71 -10.76
C VAL A 157 -7.87 5.32 -10.94
N GLU A 158 -9.07 5.26 -11.49
CA GLU A 158 -9.79 4.01 -11.74
C GLU A 158 -9.67 3.56 -13.19
N GLY A 159 -9.38 2.26 -13.41
CA GLY A 159 -9.17 1.72 -14.75
C GLY A 159 -9.26 0.20 -14.81
N ILE A 160 -8.65 -0.41 -15.84
CA ILE A 160 -8.58 -1.86 -16.03
C ILE A 160 -7.12 -2.29 -16.05
N CYS A 161 -6.72 -3.18 -15.14
CA CYS A 161 -5.34 -3.65 -15.12
C CYS A 161 -5.02 -4.57 -16.31
N PRO A 162 -3.73 -4.71 -16.70
CA PRO A 162 -3.34 -5.51 -17.87
C PRO A 162 -3.84 -6.97 -17.83
N ARG A 163 -3.89 -7.56 -16.62
CA ARG A 163 -4.41 -8.91 -16.40
C ARG A 163 -5.88 -9.01 -16.81
N CYS A 164 -6.71 -8.09 -16.35
CA CYS A 164 -8.14 -8.13 -16.66
C CYS A 164 -8.44 -7.73 -18.11
N ALA A 165 -7.66 -6.81 -18.69
CA ALA A 165 -7.74 -6.47 -20.10
C ALA A 165 -7.47 -7.69 -21.00
N ALA A 166 -6.47 -8.52 -20.66
CA ALA A 166 -6.10 -9.71 -21.43
C ALA A 166 -7.13 -10.85 -21.34
N ILE A 167 -7.87 -10.97 -20.23
CA ILE A 167 -8.83 -12.07 -20.01
C ILE A 167 -10.19 -11.76 -20.66
N GLY A 168 -10.39 -10.56 -21.22
CA GLY A 168 -11.67 -10.16 -21.82
C GLY A 168 -12.83 -10.17 -20.81
N ALA A 169 -12.51 -10.00 -19.51
CA ALA A 169 -13.51 -9.98 -18.45
C ALA A 169 -14.60 -8.94 -18.79
N PRO A 170 -15.88 -9.23 -18.50
CA PRO A 170 -16.98 -8.33 -18.86
C PRO A 170 -16.67 -6.93 -18.34
N ARG A 171 -16.56 -5.98 -19.27
CA ARG A 171 -16.27 -4.59 -18.94
C ARG A 171 -17.41 -4.09 -18.07
N VAL A 172 -17.16 -3.93 -16.77
CA VAL A 172 -18.03 -3.11 -15.94
C VAL A 172 -18.08 -1.76 -16.66
N ALA A 173 -19.27 -1.26 -16.98
CA ALA A 173 -19.41 0.00 -17.68
C ALA A 173 -18.67 1.08 -16.89
N LEU A 174 -17.48 1.46 -17.36
CA LEU A 174 -16.71 2.54 -16.78
C LEU A 174 -17.55 3.79 -17.01
N ARG A 175 -18.07 4.40 -15.93
CA ARG A 175 -18.53 5.78 -16.02
C ARG A 175 -17.29 6.60 -16.38
N PRO A 176 -17.31 7.34 -17.50
CA PRO A 176 -16.17 8.19 -17.83
C PRO A 176 -15.93 9.18 -16.68
N PRO A 177 -14.67 9.53 -16.39
CA PRO A 177 -14.38 10.61 -15.46
C PRO A 177 -15.08 11.87 -15.98
N ARG A 178 -15.81 12.56 -15.09
CA ARG A 178 -16.35 13.89 -15.44
C ARG A 178 -15.13 14.82 -15.56
N ALA A 179 -15.00 15.45 -16.73
CA ALA A 179 -14.00 16.48 -16.98
C ALA A 179 -14.23 17.71 -16.09
#